data_AF-A0A845QKJ0-F1
#
_entry.id   AF-A0A845QKJ0-F1
#
_cell.length_a   1.000
_cell.length_b   1.000
_cell.length_c   1.000
_cell.angle_alpha   90.00
_cell.angle_beta   90.00
_cell.angle_gamma   90.00
#
_symmetry.space_group_name_H-M   'P 1'
#
loop_
_entity.id
_entity.type
_entity.pdbx_description
1 polymer ?
#
loop_
_entity_poly.entity_id
_entity_poly.type
_entity_poly.pdbx_seq_one_letter_code
_entity_poly.pdbx_strand_id
1 'polypeptide(L)'
;MKVNITGKNFNTYKHLQDTLERKFDKLGKYFSDDITVKVVLSQERGKDKIEATINAKGAVFRSEDVSDDIYEAIDKVVDKLSSQMARFKGKLQKRYNDNKSVRFESLPELPEEVEEVKVVKTKKFELSPMSVEEAILEMEMLQHNFFVFLDMETDSVNVVYIRKDGNYGVLETTY
;
A
#
# COMPACT_ATOMS: atom_id res chain seq x y z
N MET A 1 7.40 -14.90 -11.77
CA MET A 1 7.26 -13.53 -11.24
C MET A 1 7.71 -12.55 -12.32
N LYS A 2 6.94 -11.50 -12.61
CA LYS A 2 7.37 -10.46 -13.56
C LYS A 2 7.72 -9.20 -12.77
N VAL A 3 8.99 -8.81 -12.78
CA VAL A 3 9.48 -7.62 -12.08
C VAL A 3 9.70 -6.51 -13.12
N ASN A 4 8.88 -5.48 -13.06
CA ASN A 4 9.00 -4.27 -13.87
C ASN A 4 9.69 -3.20 -13.03
N ILE A 5 10.94 -2.89 -13.38
CA ILE A 5 11.73 -1.85 -12.69
C ILE A 5 11.69 -0.58 -13.55
N THR A 6 11.22 0.52 -12.97
CA THR A 6 11.20 1.84 -13.59
C THR A 6 12.06 2.80 -12.76
N GLY A 7 13.16 3.29 -13.33
CA GLY A 7 13.98 4.33 -12.71
C GLY A 7 13.63 5.70 -13.27
N LYS A 8 13.19 6.65 -12.43
CA LYS A 8 13.03 8.05 -12.79
C LYS A 8 14.25 8.80 -12.22
N ASN A 9 15.12 9.33 -13.09
CA ASN A 9 16.39 9.96 -12.73
C ASN A 9 17.46 9.03 -12.11
N PHE A 10 17.42 7.73 -12.39
CA PHE A 10 18.41 6.76 -11.90
C PHE A 10 18.95 5.89 -13.04
N ASN A 11 20.27 5.77 -13.15
CA ASN A 11 20.88 4.76 -14.02
C ASN A 11 20.68 3.40 -13.35
N THR A 12 19.83 2.56 -13.95
CA THR A 12 19.59 1.19 -13.47
C THR A 12 20.82 0.33 -13.77
N TYR A 13 21.79 0.34 -12.85
CA TYR A 13 22.94 -0.55 -12.92
C TYR A 13 22.48 -2.00 -12.78
N LYS A 14 23.09 -2.89 -13.58
CA LYS A 14 22.77 -4.33 -13.63
C LYS A 14 22.77 -5.00 -12.25
N HIS A 15 23.72 -4.61 -11.38
CA HIS A 15 23.82 -5.10 -10.00
C HIS A 15 22.57 -4.81 -9.13
N LEU A 16 21.93 -3.66 -9.34
CA LEU A 16 20.73 -3.28 -8.61
C LEU A 16 19.53 -4.15 -9.04
N GLN A 17 19.42 -4.41 -10.34
CA GLN A 17 18.39 -5.30 -10.89
C GLN A 17 18.56 -6.73 -10.35
N ASP A 18 19.77 -7.28 -10.39
CA ASP A 18 20.07 -8.62 -9.87
C ASP A 18 19.78 -8.73 -8.35
N THR A 19 19.97 -7.63 -7.61
CA THR A 19 19.69 -7.60 -6.16
C THR A 19 18.19 -7.52 -5.89
N LEU A 20 17.45 -6.71 -6.66
CA LEU A 20 16.00 -6.64 -6.59
C LEU A 20 15.37 -7.99 -6.97
N GLU A 21 15.77 -8.59 -8.08
CA GLU A 21 15.28 -9.92 -8.50
C GLU A 21 15.50 -10.98 -7.42
N ARG A 22 16.72 -11.07 -6.85
CA ARG A 22 17.00 -12.03 -5.77
C ARG A 22 16.15 -11.80 -4.51
N LYS A 23 15.88 -10.55 -4.13
CA LYS A 23 15.06 -10.23 -2.96
C LYS A 23 13.57 -10.46 -3.21
N PHE A 24 13.08 -10.12 -4.40
CA PHE A 24 11.70 -10.34 -4.81
C PHE A 24 11.41 -11.82 -5.12
N ASP A 25 12.37 -12.61 -5.58
CA ASP A 25 12.21 -14.07 -5.74
C ASP A 25 11.97 -14.78 -4.40
N LYS A 26 12.56 -14.29 -3.31
CA LYS A 26 12.24 -14.80 -1.96
C LYS A 26 10.78 -14.54 -1.58
N LEU A 27 10.21 -13.41 -2.02
CA LEU A 27 8.79 -13.09 -1.85
C LEU A 27 7.91 -13.97 -2.74
N GLY A 28 8.39 -14.34 -3.93
CA GLY A 28 7.72 -15.27 -4.84
C GLY A 28 7.45 -16.65 -4.25
N LYS A 29 8.20 -17.09 -3.22
CA LYS A 29 7.93 -18.36 -2.52
C LYS A 29 6.61 -18.37 -1.73
N TYR A 30 6.05 -17.20 -1.41
CA TYR A 30 4.85 -17.11 -0.57
C TYR A 30 3.54 -17.26 -1.37
N PHE A 31 3.57 -17.12 -2.69
CA PHE A 31 2.40 -17.20 -3.57
C PHE A 31 2.68 -18.09 -4.79
N SER A 32 1.73 -18.96 -5.14
CA SER A 32 1.81 -19.87 -6.29
C SER A 32 1.40 -19.21 -7.63
N ASP A 33 1.05 -17.93 -7.63
CA ASP A 33 0.48 -17.21 -8.77
C ASP A 33 1.41 -16.15 -9.36
N ASP A 34 1.19 -15.79 -10.63
CA ASP A 34 1.92 -14.78 -11.40
C ASP A 34 1.87 -13.39 -10.75
N ILE A 35 2.75 -13.13 -9.79
CA ILE A 35 2.94 -11.82 -9.17
C ILE A 35 3.62 -10.88 -10.17
N THR A 36 3.02 -9.70 -10.38
CA THR A 36 3.67 -8.58 -11.07
C THR A 36 4.12 -7.55 -10.04
N VAL A 37 5.42 -7.25 -10.01
CA VAL A 37 5.98 -6.21 -9.14
C VAL A 37 6.37 -5.02 -10.00
N LYS A 38 5.90 -3.83 -9.63
CA LYS A 38 6.32 -2.57 -10.22
C LYS A 38 7.12 -1.81 -9.18
N VAL A 39 8.41 -1.61 -9.43
CA VAL A 39 9.29 -0.80 -8.58
C VAL A 39 9.58 0.51 -9.29
N VAL A 40 9.31 1.63 -8.62
CA VAL A 40 9.63 2.98 -9.07
C VAL A 40 10.70 3.55 -8.13
N LEU A 41 11.85 3.88 -8.70
CA LEU A 41 12.95 4.56 -8.00
C LEU A 41 12.95 6.02 -8.45
N SER A 42 12.96 6.95 -7.49
CA SER A 42 13.06 8.38 -7.76
C SER A 42 13.99 9.05 -6.77
N GLN A 43 14.88 9.91 -7.24
CA GLN A 43 15.74 10.73 -6.39
C GLN A 43 15.19 12.16 -6.31
N GLU A 44 14.92 12.65 -5.11
CA GLU A 44 14.37 14.00 -4.90
C GLU A 44 15.12 14.69 -3.76
N ARG A 45 15.70 15.87 -4.04
CA ARG A 45 16.47 16.69 -3.08
C ARG A 45 17.60 15.95 -2.34
N GLY A 46 18.24 14.99 -3.00
CA GLY A 46 19.34 14.19 -2.42
C GLY A 46 18.89 13.01 -1.55
N LYS A 47 17.59 12.72 -1.50
CA LYS A 47 17.05 11.51 -0.86
C LYS A 47 16.53 10.53 -1.92
N ASP A 48 16.76 9.25 -1.67
CA ASP A 48 16.30 8.17 -2.53
C ASP A 48 14.93 7.70 -2.06
N LYS A 49 13.95 7.84 -2.95
CA LYS A 49 12.57 7.40 -2.75
C LYS A 49 12.31 6.15 -3.57
N ILE A 50 11.83 5.11 -2.90
CA ILE A 50 11.47 3.83 -3.50
C ILE A 50 9.99 3.58 -3.26
N GLU A 51 9.28 3.30 -4.35
CA GLU A 51 7.90 2.88 -4.34
C GLU A 51 7.79 1.50 -4.98
N ALA A 52 7.30 0.53 -4.24
CA ALA A 52 7.06 -0.81 -4.77
C ALA A 52 5.58 -1.15 -4.67
N THR A 53 5.00 -1.50 -5.82
CA THR A 53 3.62 -1.95 -5.95
C THR A 53 3.61 -3.39 -6.45
N ILE A 54 2.99 -4.28 -5.69
CA ILE A 54 2.82 -5.68 -6.03
C ILE A 54 1.35 -5.94 -6.34
N ASN A 55 1.07 -6.46 -7.53
CA ASN A 55 -0.26 -6.92 -7.91
C ASN A 55 -0.27 -8.46 -7.89
N ALA A 56 -1.03 -9.02 -6.96
CA ALA A 56 -1.33 -10.45 -6.88
C ALA A 56 -2.84 -10.60 -7.08
N LYS A 57 -3.30 -11.47 -7.99
CA LYS A 57 -4.72 -11.62 -8.40
C LYS A 57 -5.74 -11.35 -7.27
N GLY A 58 -6.26 -10.11 -7.21
CA GLY A 58 -7.27 -9.67 -6.23
C GLY A 58 -6.75 -8.83 -5.04
N ALA A 59 -5.45 -8.58 -4.91
CA ALA A 59 -4.85 -7.75 -3.88
C ALA A 59 -3.69 -6.91 -4.45
N VAL A 60 -3.73 -5.60 -4.18
CA VAL A 60 -2.65 -4.67 -4.52
C VAL A 60 -1.94 -4.28 -3.22
N PHE A 61 -0.66 -4.61 -3.12
CA PHE A 61 0.20 -4.19 -2.02
C PHE A 61 1.07 -3.04 -2.48
N ARG A 62 1.07 -1.93 -1.75
CA ARG A 62 1.89 -0.76 -2.07
C ARG A 62 2.67 -0.35 -0.83
N SER A 63 3.98 -0.18 -0.99
CA SER A 63 4.86 0.36 0.04
C SER A 63 5.75 1.44 -0.55
N GLU A 64 5.93 2.50 0.22
CA GLU A 64 6.79 3.64 -0.11
C GLU A 64 7.76 3.88 1.05
N ASP A 65 9.04 4.06 0.72
CA ASP A 65 10.09 4.42 1.67
C ASP A 65 11.00 5.50 1.08
N VAL A 66 11.57 6.33 1.96
CA VAL A 66 12.49 7.41 1.63
C VAL A 66 13.68 7.27 2.57
N SER A 67 14.87 7.02 2.02
CA SER A 67 16.11 6.92 2.80
C SER A 67 17.27 7.60 2.08
N ASP A 68 18.39 7.78 2.79
CA ASP A 68 19.60 8.38 2.23
C ASP A 68 20.44 7.35 1.44
N ASP A 69 20.22 6.05 1.66
CA ASP A 69 20.81 4.94 0.89
C ASP A 69 19.72 4.08 0.23
N ILE A 70 19.84 3.89 -1.08
CA ILE A 70 18.94 3.05 -1.88
C ILE A 70 18.89 1.59 -1.41
N TYR A 71 19.99 1.01 -0.94
CA TYR A 71 20.02 -0.39 -0.50
C TYR A 71 19.26 -0.57 0.81
N GLU A 72 19.35 0.39 1.73
CA GLU A 72 18.58 0.39 2.96
C GLU A 72 17.08 0.59 2.70
N ALA A 73 16.73 1.48 1.76
CA ALA A 73 15.35 1.67 1.33
C ALA A 73 14.76 0.39 0.71
N ILE A 74 15.52 -0.34 -0.12
CA ILE A 74 15.06 -1.62 -0.71
C ILE A 74 14.70 -2.61 0.41
N ASP A 75 15.54 -2.70 1.45
CA ASP A 75 15.37 -3.68 2.51
C ASP A 75 14.14 -3.37 3.35
N LYS A 76 13.98 -2.10 3.74
CA LYS A 76 12.79 -1.62 4.44
C LYS A 76 11.51 -1.87 3.63
N VAL A 77 11.55 -1.63 2.31
CA VAL A 77 10.39 -1.85 1.44
C VAL A 77 10.06 -3.34 1.33
N VAL A 78 11.07 -4.20 1.16
CA VAL A 78 10.89 -5.66 1.09
C VAL A 78 10.32 -6.21 2.40
N ASP A 79 10.81 -5.74 3.55
CA ASP A 79 10.33 -6.18 4.88
C ASP A 79 8.91 -5.71 5.18
N LYS A 80 8.56 -4.48 4.80
CA LYS A 80 7.17 -3.98 4.89
C LYS A 80 6.23 -4.79 4.01
N LEU A 81 6.63 -5.09 2.78
CA LEU A 81 5.84 -5.89 1.84
C LEU A 81 5.70 -7.34 2.30
N SER A 82 6.76 -7.97 2.79
CA SER A 82 6.72 -9.34 3.31
C SER A 82 5.75 -9.44 4.50
N SER A 83 5.79 -8.47 5.40
CA SER A 83 4.91 -8.39 6.56
C SER A 83 3.44 -8.20 6.15
N GLN A 84 3.16 -7.30 5.20
CA GLN A 84 1.81 -7.09 4.67
C GLN A 84 1.26 -8.35 3.97
N MET A 85 2.11 -9.03 3.20
CA MET A 85 1.75 -10.28 2.52
C MET A 85 1.48 -11.43 3.48
N ALA A 86 2.31 -11.59 4.51
CA ALA A 86 2.11 -12.61 5.54
C ALA A 86 0.78 -12.39 6.28
N ARG A 87 0.45 -11.14 6.65
CA ARG A 87 -0.83 -10.77 7.26
C ARG A 87 -2.01 -11.07 6.33
N PHE A 88 -1.89 -10.80 5.03
CA PHE A 88 -2.97 -11.08 4.07
C PHE A 88 -3.21 -12.58 3.88
N LYS A 89 -2.14 -13.38 3.75
CA LYS A 89 -2.24 -14.85 3.65
C LYS A 89 -2.89 -15.45 4.91
N GLY A 90 -2.47 -15.00 6.10
CA GLY A 90 -3.09 -15.41 7.37
C GLY A 90 -4.58 -15.08 7.44
N LYS A 91 -5.00 -13.92 6.91
CA LYS A 91 -6.42 -13.52 6.83
C LYS A 91 -7.22 -14.33 5.81
N LEU A 92 -6.63 -14.69 4.67
CA LEU A 92 -7.29 -15.52 3.65
C LEU A 92 -7.47 -16.96 4.15
N GLN A 93 -6.45 -17.49 4.84
CA GLN A 93 -6.47 -18.83 5.44
C GLN A 93 -7.46 -18.91 6.61
N LYS A 94 -7.59 -17.86 7.44
CA LYS A 94 -8.64 -17.77 8.48
C LYS A 94 -10.05 -17.66 7.89
N ARG A 95 -10.27 -16.93 6.78
CA ARG A 95 -11.60 -16.84 6.14
C ARG A 95 -12.04 -18.11 5.42
N TYR A 96 -11.12 -18.97 4.99
CA TYR A 96 -11.44 -20.26 4.36
C TYR A 96 -11.51 -21.44 5.34
N ASN A 97 -11.14 -21.26 6.61
CA ASN A 97 -11.26 -22.30 7.63
C ASN A 97 -12.70 -22.58 8.10
N ASP A 98 -13.70 -21.81 7.65
CA ASP A 98 -15.12 -22.10 7.94
C ASP A 98 -15.73 -23.16 7.03
N ASN A 99 -15.07 -23.58 5.94
CA ASN A 99 -15.50 -24.72 5.14
C ASN A 99 -14.46 -25.84 5.18
N LYS A 100 -14.72 -26.80 6.08
CA LYS A 100 -13.99 -28.08 6.24
C LYS A 100 -13.85 -28.84 4.91
N SER A 101 -12.76 -28.68 4.17
CA SER A 101 -12.38 -29.70 3.17
C SER A 101 -10.93 -29.70 2.67
N VAL A 102 -9.91 -29.22 3.40
CA VAL A 102 -8.51 -29.42 2.95
C VAL A 102 -7.53 -29.62 4.11
N ARG A 103 -6.81 -30.76 4.08
CA ARG A 103 -5.71 -31.13 5.00
C ARG A 103 -4.53 -30.19 4.84
N PHE A 104 -4.26 -29.39 5.86
CA PHE A 104 -3.10 -28.50 5.98
C PHE A 104 -2.06 -29.08 6.95
N GLU A 105 -1.48 -30.24 6.63
CA GLU A 105 -0.50 -30.94 7.49
C GLU A 105 0.95 -30.42 7.34
N SER A 106 1.18 -29.26 6.69
CA SER A 106 2.55 -28.82 6.38
C SER A 106 2.73 -27.30 6.22
N LEU A 107 2.29 -26.50 7.20
CA LEU A 107 2.82 -25.13 7.32
C LEU A 107 3.46 -24.91 8.70
N PRO A 108 4.62 -24.23 8.77
CA PRO A 108 5.20 -23.81 10.03
C PRO A 108 4.25 -22.86 10.76
N GLU A 109 4.09 -23.06 12.06
CA GLU A 109 3.38 -22.15 12.96
C GLU A 109 4.04 -20.77 12.91
N LEU A 110 3.35 -19.80 12.30
CA LEU A 110 3.74 -18.39 12.39
C LEU A 110 3.25 -17.85 13.72
N PRO A 111 4.03 -17.01 14.43
CA PRO A 111 3.64 -16.45 15.71
C PRO A 111 2.31 -15.68 15.61
N GLU A 112 1.35 -16.08 16.44
CA GLU A 112 0.00 -15.54 16.54
C GLU A 112 -0.02 -14.16 17.25
N GLU A 113 0.53 -13.13 16.62
CA GLU A 113 0.23 -11.75 17.00
C GLU A 113 -0.34 -11.00 15.80
N VAL A 114 -1.49 -11.48 15.34
CA VAL A 114 -2.32 -10.69 14.42
C VAL A 114 -3.21 -9.84 15.29
N GLU A 115 -2.77 -8.63 15.63
CA GLU A 115 -3.67 -7.60 16.17
C GLU A 115 -4.87 -7.49 15.21
N GLU A 116 -6.02 -7.98 15.66
CA GLU A 116 -7.27 -7.82 14.93
C GLU A 116 -7.53 -6.32 14.79
N VAL A 117 -7.63 -5.84 13.56
CA VAL A 117 -7.99 -4.45 13.28
C VAL A 117 -9.45 -4.27 13.73
N LYS A 118 -9.64 -3.87 14.99
CA LYS A 118 -10.96 -3.57 15.56
C LYS A 118 -11.35 -2.16 15.14
N VAL A 119 -12.52 -2.01 14.51
CA VAL A 119 -13.09 -0.69 14.24
C VAL A 119 -13.51 -0.09 15.57
N VAL A 120 -12.73 0.86 16.09
CA VAL A 120 -12.91 1.44 17.43
C VAL A 120 -14.11 2.39 17.49
N LYS A 121 -14.41 3.06 16.37
CA LYS A 121 -15.43 4.11 16.34
C LYS A 121 -16.04 4.24 14.94
N THR A 122 -17.36 4.35 14.89
CA THR A 122 -18.12 4.67 13.68
C THR A 122 -18.79 6.03 13.90
N LYS A 123 -18.51 7.01 13.04
CA LYS A 123 -19.17 8.32 13.05
C LYS A 123 -19.96 8.47 11.75
N LYS A 124 -21.24 8.82 11.87
CA LYS A 124 -22.11 9.14 10.74
C LYS A 124 -22.08 10.65 10.54
N PHE A 125 -21.98 11.08 9.28
CA PHE A 125 -21.99 12.48 8.89
C PHE A 125 -23.02 12.66 7.77
N GLU A 126 -23.66 13.81 7.74
CA GLU A 126 -24.49 14.23 6.61
C GLU A 126 -23.57 14.84 5.56
N LEU A 127 -23.65 14.33 4.34
CA LEU A 127 -22.87 14.84 3.22
C LEU A 127 -23.53 16.12 2.71
N SER A 128 -22.92 17.25 3.00
CA SER A 128 -23.32 18.54 2.43
C SER A 128 -22.55 18.76 1.13
N PRO A 129 -23.22 19.18 0.03
CA PRO A 129 -22.54 19.59 -1.19
C PRO A 129 -21.63 20.78 -0.87
N MET A 130 -20.34 20.67 -1.18
CA MET A 130 -19.37 21.74 -1.01
C MET A 130 -18.24 21.60 -2.04
N SER A 131 -17.46 22.66 -2.21
CA SER A 131 -16.27 22.66 -3.06
C SER A 131 -15.08 22.00 -2.35
N VAL A 132 -14.04 21.65 -3.13
CA VAL A 132 -12.78 21.10 -2.60
C VAL A 132 -12.14 22.06 -1.58
N GLU A 133 -12.18 23.37 -1.84
CA GLU A 133 -11.58 24.38 -0.96
C GLU A 133 -12.33 24.49 0.37
N GLU A 134 -13.66 24.45 0.33
CA GLU A 134 -14.50 24.42 1.53
C GLU A 134 -14.26 23.15 2.36
N ALA A 135 -14.14 21.99 1.68
CA ALA A 135 -13.82 20.73 2.34
C ALA A 135 -12.45 20.75 3.04
N ILE A 136 -11.45 21.43 2.46
CA ILE A 136 -10.14 21.64 3.11
C ILE A 136 -10.29 22.49 4.37
N LEU A 137 -11.05 23.57 4.31
CA LEU A 137 -11.26 24.47 5.44
C LEU A 137 -11.97 23.76 6.60
N GLU A 138 -13.03 23.00 6.32
CA GLU A 138 -13.72 22.16 7.32
C GLU A 138 -12.80 21.09 7.91
N MET A 139 -11.97 20.45 7.07
CA MET A 139 -10.98 19.48 7.52
C MET A 139 -9.98 20.10 8.52
N GLU A 140 -9.49 21.30 8.25
CA GLU A 140 -8.58 22.03 9.13
C GLU A 140 -9.24 22.44 10.45
N MET A 141 -10.49 22.94 10.40
CA MET A 141 -11.24 23.31 11.60
C MET A 141 -11.48 22.12 12.52
N LEU A 142 -11.76 20.94 11.96
CA LEU A 142 -11.94 19.70 12.70
C LEU A 142 -10.63 19.02 13.11
N GLN A 143 -9.48 19.54 12.64
CA GLN A 143 -8.15 18.95 12.83
C GLN A 143 -8.13 17.46 12.44
N HIS A 144 -8.71 17.14 11.29
CA HIS A 144 -8.71 15.79 10.73
C HIS A 144 -7.68 15.67 9.61
N ASN A 145 -7.09 14.47 9.46
CA ASN A 145 -6.14 14.21 8.36
C ASN A 145 -6.84 13.90 7.03
N PHE A 146 -8.16 13.69 7.07
CA PHE A 146 -9.01 13.45 5.92
C PHE A 146 -10.43 13.95 6.18
N PHE A 147 -11.14 14.31 5.12
CA PHE A 147 -12.54 14.75 5.17
C PHE A 147 -13.31 14.24 3.95
N VAL A 148 -14.52 13.73 4.18
CA VAL A 148 -15.40 13.17 3.14
C VAL A 148 -16.49 14.19 2.85
N PHE A 149 -16.68 14.52 1.58
CA PHE A 149 -17.66 15.51 1.14
C PHE A 149 -18.33 15.08 -0.17
N LEU A 150 -19.46 15.71 -0.48
CA LEU A 150 -20.09 15.60 -1.79
C LEU A 150 -19.62 16.80 -2.61
N ASP A 151 -18.98 16.54 -3.75
CA ASP A 151 -18.47 17.59 -4.62
C ASP A 151 -19.60 18.17 -5.48
N MET A 152 -19.76 19.49 -5.45
CA MET A 152 -20.80 20.18 -6.22
C MET A 152 -20.61 20.10 -7.74
N GLU A 153 -19.39 19.94 -8.22
CA GLU A 153 -19.10 19.90 -9.66
C GLU A 153 -19.37 18.52 -10.26
N THR A 154 -18.99 17.47 -9.53
CA THR A 154 -19.02 16.08 -10.00
C THR A 154 -20.20 15.27 -9.46
N ASP A 155 -20.94 15.81 -8.48
CA ASP A 155 -22.02 15.15 -7.74
C ASP A 155 -21.59 13.77 -7.16
N SER A 156 -20.28 13.61 -6.93
CA SER A 156 -19.67 12.38 -6.42
C SER A 156 -19.10 12.59 -5.02
N VAL A 157 -19.06 11.50 -4.25
CA VAL A 157 -18.50 11.51 -2.90
C VAL A 157 -16.98 11.48 -3.02
N ASN A 158 -16.33 12.56 -2.62
CA ASN A 158 -14.89 12.72 -2.72
C ASN A 158 -14.27 12.80 -1.31
N VAL A 159 -12.98 12.48 -1.21
CA VAL A 159 -12.24 12.53 0.06
C VAL A 159 -11.00 13.41 -0.11
N VAL A 160 -10.92 14.49 0.65
CA VAL A 160 -9.68 15.27 0.77
C VAL A 160 -8.83 14.72 1.91
N TYR A 161 -7.51 14.70 1.77
CA TYR A 161 -6.58 14.24 2.79
C TYR A 161 -5.23 14.95 2.74
N ILE A 162 -4.53 14.96 3.87
CA ILE A 162 -3.18 15.53 3.97
C ILE A 162 -2.17 14.49 3.48
N ARG A 163 -1.36 14.87 2.49
CA ARG A 163 -0.25 14.06 1.99
C ARG A 163 0.98 14.23 2.90
N LYS A 164 1.93 13.29 2.82
CA LYS A 164 3.15 13.30 3.65
C LYS A 164 4.06 14.52 3.43
N ASP A 165 3.94 15.17 2.29
CA ASP A 165 4.63 16.40 1.91
C ASP A 165 3.95 17.68 2.44
N GLY A 166 2.84 17.55 3.18
CA GLY A 166 2.07 18.67 3.73
C GLY A 166 1.09 19.29 2.73
N ASN A 167 1.06 18.81 1.49
CA ASN A 167 0.10 19.23 0.47
C ASN A 167 -1.21 18.46 0.61
N TYR A 168 -2.29 18.99 0.03
CA TYR A 168 -3.60 18.33 -0.02
C TYR A 168 -3.69 17.35 -1.21
N GLY A 169 -4.33 16.22 -1.00
CA GLY A 169 -4.70 15.27 -2.04
C GLY A 169 -6.21 15.05 -2.03
N VAL A 170 -6.79 14.82 -3.20
CA VAL A 170 -8.21 14.48 -3.36
C VAL A 170 -8.31 13.07 -3.94
N LEU A 171 -9.17 12.25 -3.35
CA LEU A 171 -9.61 10.96 -3.88
C LEU A 171 -11.01 11.16 -4.44
N GLU A 172 -11.11 11.13 -5.76
CA GLU A 172 -12.38 11.17 -6.48
C GLU A 172 -12.94 9.75 -6.61
N THR A 173 -14.26 9.61 -6.46
CA THR A 173 -14.94 8.34 -6.75
C THR A 173 -15.53 8.39 -8.15
N THR A 174 -15.34 7.31 -8.90
CA THR A 174 -15.99 7.10 -10.21
C THR A 174 -16.78 5.80 -10.13
N TYR A 175 -18.04 5.84 -10.56
CA TYR A 175 -18.96 4.68 -10.55
C TYR A 175 -18.98 3.97 -11.90
#